data_AF-A0A7C0UY41-F1
#
_entry.id   AF-A0A7C0UY41-F1
#
_cell.length_a   1.000
_cell.length_b   1.000
_cell.length_c   1.000
_cell.angle_alpha   90.00
_cell.angle_beta   90.00
_cell.angle_gamma   90.00
#
_symmetry.space_group_name_H-M   'P 1'
#
loop_
_entity.id
_entity.type
_entity.pdbx_description
1 polymer ?
#
loop_
_entity_poly.entity_id
_entity_poly.type
_entity_poly.pdbx_seq_one_letter_code
_entity_poly.pdbx_strand_id
1 'polypeptide(L)'
;MRSIEVGIVILIITGAFILASSFAVLPSPREASPMNLRQLALTTLQMLDAEGALSAVVFRDPSDSAWSELQIALSASLPPNIAYNLTVYEIRPNGSGRFVYIPVKTLSNAEGSLGVGSNYASYLMTSSNVTFRTTPEKIGEDVGGGTLYILNCSDAYGWWITGYTPFSLARDVARMLSPYFEATVFVQNTTQLGQILNGTSLQGETVQHAVVVNTVGEAVPIPQGYYMTQGYQSGSYAKYCWLLGQRVRQYNWTWVSIIGYPLYYVSNTYAFSTSHNGWGIYGMRRVGPAGLNAFLRGIDNQPYVYDGGWITGSPGVVYMTDEAKENSNYYGIYPAEYQTATRALPSWIQGTYHLTATAILYQQVGQWIPAATFRHQTSGALVAIGFTRPPDIRVTGLALLSYYHPRIYREEFKATNTSRLVILQLAQMGG
;
A
#
# COMPACT_ATOMS: atom_id res chain seq x y z
N MET A 1 79.24 -33.78 -0.33
CA MET A 1 78.31 -32.93 -1.12
C MET A 1 76.87 -33.44 -1.05
N ARG A 2 76.58 -34.71 -1.38
CA ARG A 2 75.20 -35.26 -1.36
C ARG A 2 74.41 -35.11 -0.05
N SER A 3 75.04 -35.19 1.12
CA SER A 3 74.32 -35.10 2.42
C SER A 3 73.85 -33.69 2.76
N ILE A 4 74.62 -32.67 2.36
CA ILE A 4 74.30 -31.26 2.59
C ILE A 4 73.17 -30.83 1.65
N GLU A 5 73.21 -31.29 0.39
CA GLU A 5 72.14 -31.05 -0.59
C GLU A 5 70.80 -31.63 -0.13
N VAL A 6 70.79 -32.87 0.41
CA VAL A 6 69.57 -33.49 0.95
C VAL A 6 69.03 -32.71 2.14
N GLY A 7 69.90 -32.23 3.05
CA GLY A 7 69.49 -31.41 4.19
C GLY A 7 68.84 -30.08 3.77
N ILE A 8 69.39 -29.43 2.74
CA ILE A 8 68.83 -28.19 2.18
C ILE A 8 67.48 -28.45 1.50
N VAL A 9 67.33 -29.55 0.75
CA VAL A 9 66.06 -29.90 0.10
C VAL A 9 64.97 -30.18 1.13
N ILE A 10 65.27 -30.89 2.22
CA ILE A 10 64.31 -31.13 3.31
C ILE A 10 63.89 -29.79 3.94
N LEU A 11 64.84 -28.89 4.23
CA LEU A 11 64.54 -27.56 4.76
C LEU A 11 63.65 -26.72 3.84
N ILE A 12 63.91 -26.74 2.53
CA ILE A 12 63.09 -26.02 1.55
C ILE A 12 61.68 -26.61 1.47
N ILE A 13 61.54 -27.94 1.42
CA ILE A 13 60.21 -28.60 1.35
C ILE A 13 59.43 -28.36 2.64
N THR A 14 60.09 -28.42 3.80
CA THR A 14 59.45 -28.23 5.10
C THR A 14 59.07 -26.77 5.31
N GLY A 15 59.96 -25.84 4.93
CA GLY A 15 59.68 -24.40 4.94
C GLY A 15 58.55 -24.02 3.98
N ALA A 16 58.53 -24.60 2.78
CA ALA A 16 57.45 -24.42 1.81
C ALA A 16 56.13 -25.01 2.30
N PHE A 17 56.15 -26.17 2.96
CA PHE A 17 54.96 -26.76 3.57
C PHE A 17 54.41 -25.92 4.72
N ILE A 18 55.27 -25.41 5.61
CA ILE A 18 54.87 -24.53 6.73
C ILE A 18 54.34 -23.19 6.21
N LEU A 19 55.00 -22.58 5.24
CA LEU A 19 54.55 -21.32 4.63
C LEU A 19 53.23 -21.53 3.87
N ALA A 20 53.14 -22.58 3.03
CA ALA A 20 51.91 -22.90 2.31
C ALA A 20 50.76 -23.27 3.24
N SER A 21 51.01 -23.92 4.39
CA SER A 21 49.96 -24.20 5.38
C SER A 21 49.57 -22.98 6.22
N SER A 22 50.47 -22.00 6.40
CA SER A 22 50.13 -20.71 7.03
C SER A 22 49.36 -19.75 6.10
N PHE A 23 49.53 -19.90 4.78
CA PHE A 23 48.80 -19.12 3.75
C PHE A 23 47.67 -19.90 3.06
N ALA A 24 47.56 -21.20 3.28
CA ALA A 24 46.36 -21.96 3.01
C ALA A 24 45.31 -21.52 4.01
N VAL A 25 44.64 -20.42 3.69
CA VAL A 25 43.33 -20.12 4.23
C VAL A 25 42.46 -21.29 3.79
N LEU A 26 42.35 -22.31 4.66
CA LEU A 26 41.17 -23.16 4.63
C LEU A 26 39.99 -22.20 4.64
N PRO A 27 39.01 -22.38 3.73
CA PRO A 27 37.82 -21.55 3.75
C PRO A 27 37.34 -21.42 5.18
N SER A 28 37.07 -20.18 5.61
CA SER A 28 36.34 -19.94 6.86
C SER A 28 35.19 -20.96 6.94
N PRO A 29 34.83 -21.53 8.10
CA PRO A 29 33.66 -22.41 8.22
C PRO A 29 32.36 -21.83 7.62
N ARG A 30 32.34 -20.51 7.33
CA ARG A 30 31.36 -19.83 6.50
C ARG A 30 31.19 -20.37 5.07
N GLU A 31 32.15 -21.10 4.52
CA GLU A 31 32.11 -21.62 3.15
C GLU A 31 31.92 -23.15 3.09
N ALA A 32 31.95 -23.86 4.22
CA ALA A 32 31.79 -25.32 4.27
C ALA A 32 30.43 -25.78 4.83
N SER A 33 29.58 -24.89 5.34
CA SER A 33 28.19 -25.23 5.60
C SER A 33 27.35 -24.88 4.37
N PRO A 34 26.72 -25.84 3.66
CA PRO A 34 25.77 -25.54 2.59
C PRO A 34 24.49 -24.85 3.10
N MET A 35 24.36 -24.69 4.42
CA MET A 35 23.16 -24.24 5.09
C MET A 35 23.38 -22.85 5.72
N ASN A 36 22.63 -21.84 5.26
CA ASN A 36 22.66 -20.50 5.82
C ASN A 36 22.00 -20.48 7.20
N LEU A 37 22.78 -20.75 8.26
CA LEU A 37 22.31 -20.87 9.65
C LEU A 37 21.57 -19.61 10.14
N ARG A 38 21.94 -18.41 9.67
CA ARG A 38 21.24 -17.16 10.02
C ARG A 38 19.86 -17.10 9.40
N GLN A 39 19.75 -17.46 8.12
CA GLN A 39 18.47 -17.48 7.42
C GLN A 39 17.56 -18.56 8.02
N LEU A 40 18.10 -19.75 8.31
CA LEU A 40 17.38 -20.81 9.02
C LEU A 40 16.83 -20.31 10.35
N ALA A 41 17.68 -19.71 11.20
CA ALA A 41 17.27 -19.18 12.50
C ALA A 41 16.14 -18.14 12.37
N LEU A 42 16.23 -17.23 11.39
CA LEU A 42 15.19 -16.22 11.16
C LEU A 42 13.88 -16.86 10.69
N THR A 43 13.93 -17.76 9.71
CA THR A 43 12.73 -18.42 9.18
C THR A 43 12.05 -19.30 10.22
N THR A 44 12.81 -19.97 11.09
CA THR A 44 12.27 -20.76 12.20
C THR A 44 11.57 -19.88 13.22
N LEU A 45 12.15 -18.73 13.59
CA LEU A 45 11.50 -17.77 14.49
C LEU A 45 10.20 -17.21 13.88
N GLN A 46 10.21 -16.86 12.59
CA GLN A 46 9.02 -16.36 11.88
C GLN A 46 7.92 -17.41 11.76
N MET A 47 8.27 -18.67 11.50
CA MET A 47 7.30 -19.76 11.41
C MET A 47 6.66 -20.06 12.76
N LEU A 48 7.46 -20.20 13.83
CA LEU A 48 6.94 -20.41 15.19
C LEU A 48 6.06 -19.24 15.66
N ASP A 49 6.36 -18.01 15.23
CA ASP A 49 5.51 -16.85 15.52
C ASP A 49 4.22 -16.84 14.69
N ALA A 50 4.27 -17.16 13.40
CA ALA A 50 3.11 -17.24 12.52
C ALA A 50 2.09 -18.30 12.99
N GLU A 51 2.58 -19.40 13.56
CA GLU A 51 1.75 -20.44 14.19
C GLU A 51 1.28 -20.07 15.62
N GLY A 52 1.69 -18.90 16.13
CA GLY A 52 1.36 -18.39 17.46
C GLY A 52 2.11 -19.08 18.61
N ALA A 53 2.93 -20.09 18.33
CA ALA A 53 3.68 -20.85 19.33
C ALA A 53 4.74 -19.98 20.05
N LEU A 54 5.39 -19.08 19.32
CA LEU A 54 6.39 -18.18 19.90
C LEU A 54 5.72 -17.03 20.68
N SER A 55 4.81 -16.28 20.04
CA SER A 55 4.17 -15.10 20.62
C SER A 55 3.24 -15.41 21.80
N ALA A 56 2.64 -16.60 21.85
CA ALA A 56 1.80 -17.00 22.99
C ALA A 56 2.61 -17.37 24.24
N VAL A 57 3.91 -17.68 24.11
CA VAL A 57 4.74 -18.27 25.18
C VAL A 57 5.77 -17.28 25.74
N VAL A 58 6.43 -16.48 24.92
CA VAL A 58 7.56 -15.62 25.36
C VAL A 58 7.18 -14.52 26.37
N PHE A 59 5.87 -14.29 26.55
CA PHE A 59 5.30 -13.35 27.52
C PHE A 59 4.76 -14.03 28.79
N ARG A 60 4.71 -15.37 28.83
CA ARG A 60 4.26 -16.13 30.00
C ARG A 60 5.35 -16.19 31.06
N ASP A 61 4.96 -16.61 32.26
CA ASP A 61 5.90 -16.84 33.34
C ASP A 61 6.97 -17.87 32.92
N PRO A 62 8.27 -17.64 33.18
CA PRO A 62 9.35 -18.60 32.91
C PRO A 62 9.17 -20.01 33.50
N SER A 63 8.27 -20.21 34.47
CA SER A 63 7.92 -21.52 35.04
C SER A 63 6.72 -22.20 34.36
N ASP A 64 6.06 -21.56 33.39
CA ASP A 64 4.92 -22.12 32.67
C ASP A 64 5.34 -23.33 31.81
N SER A 65 4.53 -24.40 31.81
CA SER A 65 4.78 -25.61 31.02
C SER A 65 4.80 -25.34 29.51
N ALA A 66 4.18 -24.26 29.03
CA ALA A 66 4.19 -23.86 27.62
C ALA A 66 5.60 -23.57 27.07
N TRP A 67 6.57 -23.24 27.94
CA TRP A 67 7.97 -23.13 27.52
C TRP A 67 8.57 -24.47 27.07
N SER A 68 8.10 -25.58 27.64
CA SER A 68 8.49 -26.94 27.21
C SER A 68 7.90 -27.26 25.84
N GLU A 69 6.63 -26.90 25.61
CA GLU A 69 5.97 -27.07 24.32
C GLU A 69 6.66 -26.27 23.21
N LEU A 70 7.05 -25.01 23.49
CA LEU A 70 7.86 -24.21 22.59
C LEU A 70 9.22 -24.85 22.30
N GLN A 71 9.87 -25.45 23.30
CA GLN A 71 11.13 -26.15 23.10
C GLN A 71 10.98 -27.37 22.18
N ILE A 72 9.88 -28.11 22.32
CA ILE A 72 9.54 -29.25 21.45
C ILE A 72 9.28 -28.78 20.01
N ALA A 73 8.46 -27.73 19.84
CA ALA A 73 8.16 -27.16 18.52
C ALA A 73 9.41 -26.61 17.82
N LEU A 74 10.28 -25.92 18.57
CA LEU A 74 11.58 -25.45 18.09
C LEU A 74 12.47 -26.61 17.65
N SER A 75 12.55 -27.67 18.45
CA SER A 75 13.34 -28.86 18.12
C SER A 75 12.81 -29.59 16.89
N ALA A 76 11.49 -29.66 16.70
CA ALA A 76 10.86 -30.25 15.53
C ALA A 76 11.04 -29.41 14.24
N SER A 77 11.21 -28.09 14.41
CA SER A 77 11.39 -27.12 13.31
C SER A 77 12.83 -27.03 12.79
N LEU A 78 13.79 -27.63 13.50
CA LEU A 78 15.21 -27.61 13.17
C LEU A 78 15.65 -28.99 12.68
N PRO A 79 16.58 -29.07 11.71
CA PRO A 79 17.16 -30.35 11.33
C PRO A 79 17.87 -31.07 12.50
N PRO A 80 17.94 -32.40 12.47
CA PRO A 80 18.43 -33.21 13.59
C PRO A 80 19.92 -33.00 13.92
N ASN A 81 20.69 -32.37 13.03
CA ASN A 81 22.12 -32.07 13.22
C ASN A 81 22.37 -30.62 13.65
N ILE A 82 21.37 -29.90 14.15
CA ILE A 82 21.50 -28.51 14.61
C ILE A 82 21.42 -28.42 16.13
N ALA A 83 22.48 -27.87 16.72
CA ALA A 83 22.46 -27.37 18.09
C ALA A 83 21.91 -25.93 18.11
N TYR A 84 21.10 -25.60 19.10
CA TYR A 84 20.47 -24.29 19.25
C TYR A 84 20.57 -23.73 20.66
N ASN A 85 20.52 -22.41 20.73
CA ASN A 85 20.37 -21.63 21.95
C ASN A 85 19.43 -20.47 21.66
N LEU A 86 18.22 -20.53 22.23
CA LEU A 86 17.21 -19.48 22.14
C LEU A 86 17.21 -18.70 23.45
N THR A 87 17.50 -17.41 23.39
CA THR A 87 17.43 -16.52 24.55
C THR A 87 16.37 -15.45 24.33
N VAL A 88 15.46 -15.31 25.29
CA VAL A 88 14.44 -14.26 25.31
C VAL A 88 14.88 -13.17 26.26
N TYR A 89 14.86 -11.92 25.80
CA TYR A 89 15.14 -10.73 26.59
C TYR A 89 13.90 -9.86 26.69
N GLU A 90 13.68 -9.29 27.87
CA GLU A 90 12.77 -8.17 28.06
C GLU A 90 13.50 -6.86 27.73
N ILE A 91 12.84 -6.01 26.96
CA ILE A 91 13.35 -4.68 26.61
C ILE A 91 12.74 -3.68 27.58
N ARG A 92 13.56 -3.00 28.38
CA ARG A 92 13.11 -1.95 29.30
C ARG A 92 13.80 -0.63 28.99
N PRO A 93 13.08 0.51 28.93
CA PRO A 93 13.71 1.81 28.93
C PRO A 93 14.36 2.06 30.30
N ASN A 94 15.60 2.53 30.32
CA ASN A 94 16.22 3.05 31.52
C ASN A 94 15.87 4.53 31.73
N GLY A 95 16.09 5.06 32.93
CA GLY A 95 15.79 6.47 33.27
C GLY A 95 16.53 7.53 32.45
N SER A 96 17.41 7.13 31.52
CA SER A 96 18.13 8.02 30.59
C SER A 96 17.63 7.92 29.14
N GLY A 97 16.54 7.19 28.88
CA GLY A 97 15.97 7.02 27.53
C GLY A 97 16.69 6.00 26.65
N ARG A 98 17.61 5.19 27.19
CA ARG A 98 18.25 4.05 26.49
C ARG A 98 17.58 2.73 26.88
N PHE A 99 17.55 1.77 25.96
CA PHE A 99 16.99 0.44 26.24
C PHE A 99 18.02 -0.48 26.90
N VAL A 100 17.55 -1.27 27.87
CA VAL A 100 18.29 -2.33 28.54
C VAL A 100 17.61 -3.67 28.24
N TYR A 101 18.41 -4.68 27.94
CA TYR A 101 17.94 -6.03 27.61
C TYR A 101 18.17 -6.95 28.80
N ILE A 102 17.09 -7.39 29.44
CA ILE A 102 17.14 -8.25 30.63
C ILE A 102 16.80 -9.68 30.21
N PRO A 103 17.68 -10.67 30.38
CA PRO A 103 17.38 -12.05 30.01
C PRO A 103 16.22 -12.60 30.85
N VAL A 104 15.26 -13.24 30.18
CA VAL A 104 14.04 -13.81 30.77
C VAL A 104 14.16 -15.33 30.87
N LYS A 105 14.43 -15.99 29.75
CA LYS A 105 14.56 -17.45 29.66
C LYS A 105 15.52 -17.82 28.55
N THR A 106 16.25 -18.92 28.75
CA THR A 106 17.08 -19.54 27.74
C THR A 106 16.64 -20.99 27.53
N LEU A 107 16.47 -21.41 26.29
CA LEU A 107 16.20 -22.78 25.87
C LEU A 107 17.37 -23.26 25.01
N SER A 108 17.96 -24.41 25.34
CA SER A 108 19.06 -24.95 24.55
C SER A 108 19.02 -26.48 24.57
N ASN A 109 19.51 -27.09 23.48
CA ASN A 109 19.79 -28.52 23.38
C ASN A 109 21.30 -28.83 23.40
N ALA A 110 22.15 -27.84 23.73
CA ALA A 110 23.60 -28.00 23.80
C ALA A 110 24.11 -27.96 25.25
N GLU A 111 25.01 -28.87 25.60
CA GLU A 111 25.74 -28.87 26.87
C GLU A 111 26.90 -27.86 26.83
N GLY A 112 26.62 -26.57 26.61
CA GLY A 112 27.63 -25.51 26.64
C GLY A 112 27.44 -24.39 25.60
N SER A 113 28.50 -23.57 25.43
CA SER A 113 28.52 -22.51 24.41
C SER A 113 28.59 -23.11 23.01
N LEU A 114 27.78 -22.58 22.08
CA LEU A 114 27.74 -23.02 20.68
C LEU A 114 29.01 -22.66 19.87
N GLY A 115 29.97 -21.97 20.47
CA GLY A 115 31.29 -21.73 19.90
C GLY A 115 31.33 -20.84 18.65
N VAL A 116 32.52 -20.72 18.06
CA VAL A 116 32.85 -19.82 16.93
C VAL A 116 32.24 -20.22 15.58
N GLY A 117 31.68 -21.43 15.45
CA GLY A 117 30.99 -21.91 14.24
C GLY A 117 29.48 -21.62 14.19
N SER A 118 28.96 -20.87 15.16
CA SER A 118 27.53 -20.57 15.29
C SER A 118 27.12 -19.27 14.59
N ASN A 119 25.84 -19.14 14.25
CA ASN A 119 25.26 -17.91 13.72
C ASN A 119 23.92 -17.62 14.38
N TYR A 120 23.47 -16.37 14.38
CA TYR A 120 22.26 -15.97 15.10
C TYR A 120 21.33 -15.07 14.29
N ALA A 121 20.05 -15.14 14.64
CA ALA A 121 19.03 -14.20 14.20
C ALA A 121 18.32 -13.60 15.42
N SER A 122 17.97 -12.32 15.32
CA SER A 122 17.20 -11.60 16.32
C SER A 122 15.81 -11.29 15.79
N TYR A 123 14.78 -11.49 16.62
CA TYR A 123 13.39 -11.25 16.27
C TYR A 123 12.72 -10.46 17.40
N LEU A 124 12.16 -9.29 17.07
CA LEU A 124 11.47 -8.43 18.01
C LEU A 124 9.99 -8.79 18.04
N MET A 125 9.45 -9.00 19.24
CA MET A 125 8.09 -9.47 19.46
C MET A 125 7.33 -8.55 20.40
N THR A 126 6.03 -8.43 20.18
CA THR A 126 5.12 -7.61 20.98
C THR A 126 3.99 -8.49 21.52
N SER A 127 3.59 -8.29 22.78
CA SER A 127 2.56 -9.12 23.43
C SER A 127 1.22 -8.98 22.73
N SER A 128 0.44 -10.07 22.66
CA SER A 128 -0.94 -10.07 22.20
C SER A 128 -1.87 -9.16 23.02
N ASN A 129 -1.46 -8.75 24.23
CA ASN A 129 -2.16 -7.78 25.08
C ASN A 129 -1.82 -6.31 24.75
N VAL A 130 -0.93 -6.06 23.80
CA VAL A 130 -0.66 -4.70 23.29
C VAL A 130 -1.61 -4.43 22.14
N THR A 131 -2.72 -3.76 22.43
CA THR A 131 -3.46 -3.07 21.38
C THR A 131 -2.66 -1.83 20.98
N PHE A 132 -1.92 -1.92 19.88
CA PHE A 132 -1.41 -0.73 19.22
C PHE A 132 -2.61 0.07 18.72
N ARG A 133 -2.88 1.21 19.34
CA ARG A 133 -3.81 2.15 18.72
C ARG A 133 -3.04 2.86 17.62
N THR A 134 -3.35 2.44 16.41
CA THR A 134 -2.83 3.06 15.20
C THR A 134 -3.81 4.15 14.81
N THR A 135 -3.48 5.40 15.13
CA THR A 135 -4.30 6.55 14.76
C THR A 135 -3.62 7.25 13.58
N PRO A 136 -4.19 7.22 12.37
CA PRO A 136 -3.65 7.99 11.28
C PRO A 136 -3.93 9.48 11.48
N GLU A 137 -2.98 10.30 11.05
CA GLU A 137 -3.18 11.72 10.79
C GLU A 137 -4.35 11.91 9.84
N LYS A 138 -5.16 12.95 10.11
CA LYS A 138 -6.34 13.22 9.32
C LYS A 138 -5.95 14.03 8.10
N ILE A 139 -6.29 13.49 6.93
CA ILE A 139 -6.09 14.18 5.66
C ILE A 139 -6.85 15.51 5.72
N GLY A 140 -6.16 16.63 5.53
CA GLY A 140 -6.76 17.96 5.50
C GLY A 140 -6.89 18.67 6.84
N GLU A 141 -6.44 18.06 7.95
CA GLU A 141 -6.49 18.66 9.31
C GLU A 141 -5.82 20.05 9.35
N ASP A 142 -4.61 20.16 8.78
CA ASP A 142 -3.82 21.40 8.79
C ASP A 142 -4.36 22.53 7.88
N VAL A 143 -5.25 22.20 6.94
CA VAL A 143 -5.77 23.14 5.94
C VAL A 143 -7.28 23.37 6.07
N GLY A 144 -7.89 22.91 7.17
CA GLY A 144 -9.31 23.09 7.46
C GLY A 144 -10.24 22.28 6.54
N GLY A 145 -9.74 21.18 5.96
CA GLY A 145 -10.47 20.26 5.09
C GLY A 145 -10.78 18.93 5.76
N GLY A 146 -10.72 17.85 4.98
CA GLY A 146 -10.74 16.47 5.51
C GLY A 146 -12.07 15.73 5.44
N THR A 147 -12.95 16.19 4.55
CA THR A 147 -14.14 15.43 4.18
C THR A 147 -13.85 14.43 3.07
N LEU A 148 -14.26 13.18 3.27
CA LEU A 148 -14.36 12.14 2.25
C LEU A 148 -15.81 12.00 1.81
N TYR A 149 -16.14 12.50 0.62
CA TYR A 149 -17.41 12.23 -0.04
C TYR A 149 -17.31 10.95 -0.85
N ILE A 150 -18.22 10.01 -0.60
CA ILE A 150 -18.33 8.77 -1.35
C ILE A 150 -19.63 8.79 -2.11
N LEU A 151 -19.56 8.82 -3.45
CA LEU A 151 -20.76 8.79 -4.26
C LEU A 151 -21.46 7.45 -4.06
N ASN A 152 -22.73 7.50 -3.68
CA ASN A 152 -23.57 6.34 -3.38
C ASN A 152 -25.00 6.59 -3.88
N CYS A 153 -25.10 7.22 -5.05
CA CYS A 153 -26.35 7.76 -5.56
C CYS A 153 -27.30 6.63 -5.98
N SER A 154 -28.41 6.47 -5.27
CA SER A 154 -29.41 5.43 -5.55
C SER A 154 -30.16 5.61 -6.87
N ASP A 155 -30.14 6.83 -7.39
CA ASP A 155 -30.76 7.28 -8.64
C ASP A 155 -29.76 7.40 -9.79
N ALA A 156 -28.56 6.81 -9.67
CA ALA A 156 -27.58 6.74 -10.74
C ALA A 156 -26.94 5.35 -10.81
N TYR A 157 -26.99 4.72 -11.98
CA TYR A 157 -26.38 3.42 -12.21
C TYR A 157 -24.90 3.56 -12.60
N GLY A 158 -24.10 2.60 -12.12
CA GLY A 158 -22.69 2.49 -12.45
C GLY A 158 -22.40 1.62 -13.66
N TRP A 159 -21.23 1.82 -14.25
CA TRP A 159 -20.74 1.01 -15.37
C TRP A 159 -19.27 0.64 -15.18
N TRP A 160 -18.88 -0.54 -15.68
CA TRP A 160 -17.53 -1.12 -15.53
C TRP A 160 -17.07 -1.46 -14.11
N ILE A 161 -17.97 -1.53 -13.16
CA ILE A 161 -17.70 -1.97 -11.78
C ILE A 161 -17.98 -3.47 -11.59
N THR A 162 -17.61 -4.32 -12.55
CA THR A 162 -17.92 -5.77 -12.52
C THR A 162 -17.50 -6.41 -11.20
N GLY A 163 -18.41 -7.18 -10.58
CA GLY A 163 -18.23 -7.76 -9.24
C GLY A 163 -18.72 -6.86 -8.09
N TYR A 164 -19.10 -5.61 -8.41
CA TYR A 164 -19.61 -4.64 -7.45
C TYR A 164 -20.94 -4.02 -7.89
N THR A 165 -21.73 -3.63 -6.90
CA THR A 165 -22.72 -2.57 -7.05
C THR A 165 -22.08 -1.25 -6.60
N PRO A 166 -22.58 -0.07 -7.02
CA PRO A 166 -22.07 1.19 -6.49
C PRO A 166 -22.11 1.23 -4.95
N PHE A 167 -23.15 0.62 -4.35
CA PHE A 167 -23.32 0.53 -2.90
C PHE A 167 -22.28 -0.34 -2.19
N SER A 168 -22.01 -1.55 -2.70
CA SER A 168 -20.99 -2.43 -2.10
C SER A 168 -19.59 -1.83 -2.24
N LEU A 169 -19.32 -1.19 -3.38
CA LEU A 169 -18.06 -0.50 -3.62
C LEU A 169 -17.86 0.71 -2.71
N ALA A 170 -18.91 1.53 -2.54
CA ALA A 170 -18.90 2.66 -1.62
C ALA A 170 -18.61 2.23 -0.18
N ARG A 171 -19.17 1.10 0.28
CA ARG A 171 -18.89 0.55 1.61
C ARG A 171 -17.43 0.11 1.76
N ASP A 172 -16.86 -0.56 0.76
CA ASP A 172 -15.47 -1.01 0.82
C ASP A 172 -14.49 0.17 0.78
N VAL A 173 -14.78 1.20 -0.03
CA VAL A 173 -14.05 2.48 -0.01
C VAL A 173 -14.11 3.11 1.39
N ALA A 174 -15.29 3.20 1.98
CA ALA A 174 -15.47 3.78 3.31
C ALA A 174 -14.69 3.03 4.38
N ARG A 175 -14.75 1.69 4.37
CA ARG A 175 -14.01 0.84 5.33
C ARG A 175 -12.50 1.06 5.25
N MET A 176 -11.99 1.26 4.04
CA MET A 176 -10.56 1.44 3.80
C MET A 176 -10.07 2.84 4.15
N LEU A 177 -10.85 3.87 3.84
CA LEU A 177 -10.37 5.26 3.88
C LEU A 177 -10.90 6.09 5.04
N SER A 178 -12.09 5.78 5.60
CA SER A 178 -12.68 6.61 6.66
C SER A 178 -11.78 6.86 7.88
N PRO A 179 -10.87 5.95 8.30
CA PRO A 179 -9.95 6.23 9.39
C PRO A 179 -9.04 7.45 9.13
N TYR A 180 -8.74 7.76 7.87
CA TYR A 180 -7.83 8.83 7.46
C TYR A 180 -8.50 10.20 7.23
N PHE A 181 -9.82 10.30 7.42
CA PHE A 181 -10.56 11.54 7.19
C PHE A 181 -11.28 11.99 8.47
N GLU A 182 -11.54 13.30 8.58
CA GLU A 182 -12.31 13.90 9.67
C GLU A 182 -13.79 13.52 9.57
N ALA A 183 -14.33 13.68 8.36
CA ALA A 183 -15.72 13.35 8.05
C ALA A 183 -15.78 12.38 6.86
N THR A 184 -16.63 11.36 6.94
CA THR A 184 -16.95 10.50 5.81
C THR A 184 -18.44 10.60 5.52
N VAL A 185 -18.78 11.11 4.34
CA VAL A 185 -20.17 11.41 3.95
C VAL A 185 -20.54 10.62 2.71
N PHE A 186 -21.56 9.78 2.83
CA PHE A 186 -22.17 9.10 1.68
C PHE A 186 -23.15 10.03 0.97
N VAL A 187 -22.92 10.28 -0.31
CA VAL A 187 -23.81 11.07 -1.17
C VAL A 187 -24.87 10.13 -1.75
N GLN A 188 -26.05 10.10 -1.13
CA GLN A 188 -27.07 9.06 -1.32
C GLN A 188 -27.89 9.21 -2.61
N ASN A 189 -27.89 10.37 -3.25
CA ASN A 189 -28.61 10.62 -4.50
C ASN A 189 -28.05 11.81 -5.27
N THR A 190 -28.49 12.00 -6.52
CA THR A 190 -28.02 13.09 -7.38
C THR A 190 -28.43 14.48 -6.88
N THR A 191 -29.49 14.60 -6.07
CA THR A 191 -29.85 15.87 -5.41
C THR A 191 -28.79 16.28 -4.39
N GLN A 192 -28.32 15.37 -3.54
CA GLN A 192 -27.22 15.61 -2.60
C GLN A 192 -25.90 15.91 -3.31
N LEU A 193 -25.64 15.24 -4.44
CA LEU A 193 -24.49 15.61 -5.29
C LEU A 193 -24.62 17.07 -5.77
N GLY A 194 -25.82 17.50 -6.16
CA GLY A 194 -26.09 18.89 -6.52
C GLY A 194 -25.81 19.87 -5.38
N GLN A 195 -26.13 19.51 -4.13
CA GLN A 195 -25.85 20.33 -2.94
C GLN A 195 -24.35 20.55 -2.75
N ILE A 196 -23.54 19.48 -2.75
CA ILE A 196 -22.09 19.61 -2.57
C ILE A 196 -21.42 20.34 -3.74
N LEU A 197 -21.89 20.11 -4.99
CA LEU A 197 -21.40 20.83 -6.16
C LEU A 197 -21.74 22.34 -6.13
N ASN A 198 -22.71 22.74 -5.32
CA ASN A 198 -23.07 24.13 -5.07
C ASN A 198 -22.46 24.67 -3.75
N GLY A 199 -21.56 23.92 -3.11
CA GLY A 199 -20.88 24.36 -1.89
C GLY A 199 -21.71 24.21 -0.62
N THR A 200 -22.78 23.42 -0.65
CA THR A 200 -23.65 23.18 0.51
C THR A 200 -23.29 21.86 1.19
N SER A 201 -22.98 21.90 2.49
CA SER A 201 -22.70 20.72 3.30
C SER A 201 -23.94 19.84 3.48
N LEU A 202 -23.77 18.52 3.61
CA LEU A 202 -24.86 17.57 3.82
C LEU A 202 -25.11 17.27 5.31
N GLN A 203 -24.07 17.34 6.13
CA GLN A 203 -24.00 16.95 7.54
C GLN A 203 -23.25 18.00 8.39
N GLY A 204 -23.00 19.20 7.85
CA GLY A 204 -22.25 20.28 8.52
C GLY A 204 -20.72 20.16 8.34
N GLU A 205 -20.26 19.26 7.48
CA GLU A 205 -18.86 19.06 7.13
C GLU A 205 -18.29 20.17 6.24
N THR A 206 -16.97 20.33 6.26
CA THR A 206 -16.30 21.28 5.37
C THR A 206 -16.31 20.75 3.93
N VAL A 207 -16.93 21.51 3.03
CA VAL A 207 -16.97 21.18 1.61
C VAL A 207 -15.62 21.46 0.94
N GLN A 208 -14.85 22.43 1.42
CA GLN A 208 -13.54 22.78 0.84
C GLN A 208 -12.49 21.69 1.10
N HIS A 209 -11.54 21.56 0.17
CA HIS A 209 -10.42 20.62 0.29
C HIS A 209 -10.83 19.14 0.49
N ALA A 210 -12.03 18.78 0.03
CA ALA A 210 -12.58 17.44 0.17
C ALA A 210 -12.03 16.46 -0.89
N VAL A 211 -12.15 15.17 -0.60
CA VAL A 211 -11.93 14.08 -1.56
C VAL A 211 -13.29 13.55 -2.00
N VAL A 212 -13.53 13.47 -3.31
CA VAL A 212 -14.78 12.96 -3.88
C VAL A 212 -14.51 11.67 -4.65
N VAL A 213 -14.98 10.55 -4.12
CA VAL A 213 -14.78 9.23 -4.72
C VAL A 213 -15.98 8.81 -5.56
N ASN A 214 -15.76 8.72 -6.88
CA ASN A 214 -16.77 8.26 -7.82
C ASN A 214 -16.84 6.73 -7.87
N THR A 215 -17.85 6.14 -7.23
CA THR A 215 -18.04 4.68 -7.17
C THR A 215 -18.91 4.11 -8.28
N VAL A 216 -19.49 4.95 -9.14
CA VAL A 216 -20.30 4.52 -10.30
C VAL A 216 -19.44 4.24 -11.56
N GLY A 217 -18.13 4.12 -11.38
CA GLY A 217 -17.18 3.68 -12.40
C GLY A 217 -16.90 4.71 -13.49
N GLU A 218 -17.09 4.33 -14.76
CA GLU A 218 -16.94 5.26 -15.89
C GLU A 218 -18.08 6.28 -15.99
N ALA A 219 -19.22 5.97 -15.36
CA ALA A 219 -20.34 6.90 -15.27
C ALA A 219 -20.09 7.94 -14.16
N VAL A 220 -20.71 9.10 -14.29
CA VAL A 220 -20.74 10.12 -13.23
C VAL A 220 -22.20 10.50 -12.96
N PRO A 221 -22.67 10.49 -11.70
CA PRO A 221 -24.03 10.90 -11.41
C PRO A 221 -24.20 12.38 -11.80
N ILE A 222 -25.34 12.74 -12.38
CA ILE A 222 -25.63 14.13 -12.77
C ILE A 222 -26.89 14.63 -12.02
N PRO A 223 -26.78 15.73 -11.25
CA PRO A 223 -27.95 16.36 -10.63
C PRO A 223 -28.90 16.93 -11.67
N GLN A 224 -30.20 16.92 -11.36
CA GLN A 224 -31.19 17.62 -12.16
C GLN A 224 -31.05 19.16 -12.06
N GLY A 225 -31.85 19.88 -12.84
CA GLY A 225 -31.87 21.35 -12.82
C GLY A 225 -30.65 21.95 -13.52
N TYR A 226 -29.93 22.86 -12.84
CA TYR A 226 -28.81 23.64 -13.41
C TYR A 226 -27.79 22.78 -14.16
N TYR A 227 -27.35 21.65 -13.56
CA TYR A 227 -26.32 20.81 -14.15
C TYR A 227 -26.79 20.09 -15.41
N MET A 228 -28.08 19.76 -15.52
CA MET A 228 -28.64 19.19 -16.75
C MET A 228 -28.92 20.23 -17.82
N THR A 229 -29.33 21.44 -17.46
CA THR A 229 -29.65 22.49 -18.44
C THR A 229 -28.38 23.17 -18.95
N GLN A 230 -27.49 23.58 -18.06
CA GLN A 230 -26.24 24.25 -18.43
C GLN A 230 -25.12 23.28 -18.82
N GLY A 231 -25.18 22.04 -18.32
CA GLY A 231 -24.20 21.00 -18.65
C GLY A 231 -24.48 20.29 -19.98
N TYR A 232 -25.56 20.63 -20.69
CA TYR A 232 -25.85 20.09 -22.02
C TYR A 232 -25.52 21.12 -23.11
N GLN A 233 -24.58 20.79 -23.99
CA GLN A 233 -24.23 21.63 -25.13
C GLN A 233 -23.70 20.77 -26.28
N SER A 234 -23.97 21.18 -27.53
CA SER A 234 -23.51 20.48 -28.74
C SER A 234 -23.91 18.99 -28.78
N GLY A 235 -25.12 18.66 -28.31
CA GLY A 235 -25.62 17.29 -28.32
C GLY A 235 -25.08 16.37 -27.22
N SER A 236 -24.28 16.88 -26.28
CA SER A 236 -23.57 16.09 -25.27
C SER A 236 -23.60 16.71 -23.88
N TYR A 237 -23.46 15.86 -22.85
CA TYR A 237 -23.20 16.28 -21.46
C TYR A 237 -21.71 16.48 -21.15
N ALA A 238 -20.84 16.59 -22.16
CA ALA A 238 -19.43 16.92 -21.95
C ALA A 238 -19.26 18.24 -21.18
N LYS A 239 -20.16 19.22 -21.39
CA LYS A 239 -20.14 20.47 -20.65
C LYS A 239 -20.43 20.30 -19.16
N TYR A 240 -21.21 19.29 -18.75
CA TYR A 240 -21.34 18.93 -17.35
C TYR A 240 -20.01 18.48 -16.75
N CYS A 241 -19.23 17.66 -17.48
CA CYS A 241 -17.90 17.25 -17.04
C CYS A 241 -16.94 18.44 -16.91
N TRP A 242 -17.05 19.44 -17.80
CA TRP A 242 -16.33 20.72 -17.66
C TRP A 242 -16.75 21.50 -16.41
N LEU A 243 -18.05 21.64 -16.15
CA LEU A 243 -18.57 22.27 -14.93
C LEU A 243 -18.08 21.53 -13.68
N LEU A 244 -18.01 20.20 -13.73
CA LEU A 244 -17.48 19.40 -12.64
C LEU A 244 -15.98 19.68 -12.41
N GLY A 245 -15.17 19.76 -13.47
CA GLY A 245 -13.77 20.16 -13.38
C GLY A 245 -13.62 21.56 -12.77
N GLN A 246 -14.50 22.49 -13.12
CA GLN A 246 -14.57 23.82 -12.51
C GLN A 246 -14.88 23.76 -11.01
N ARG A 247 -15.79 22.89 -10.56
CA ARG A 247 -16.07 22.69 -9.12
C ARG A 247 -14.89 22.06 -8.39
N VAL A 248 -14.23 21.09 -8.99
CA VAL A 248 -13.01 20.46 -8.45
C VAL A 248 -11.93 21.51 -8.24
N ARG A 249 -11.73 22.41 -9.20
CA ARG A 249 -10.83 23.55 -9.06
C ARG A 249 -11.30 24.53 -7.98
N GLN A 250 -12.55 24.95 -8.04
CA GLN A 250 -13.13 25.99 -7.17
C GLN A 250 -13.05 25.60 -5.70
N TYR A 251 -13.32 24.33 -5.39
CA TYR A 251 -13.33 23.83 -4.03
C TYR A 251 -12.03 23.11 -3.60
N ASN A 252 -11.03 23.13 -4.48
CA ASN A 252 -9.77 22.40 -4.32
C ASN A 252 -9.96 20.93 -3.95
N TRP A 253 -10.86 20.25 -4.65
CA TRP A 253 -11.15 18.84 -4.42
C TRP A 253 -10.13 17.92 -5.07
N THR A 254 -10.00 16.72 -4.52
CA THR A 254 -9.44 15.58 -5.26
C THR A 254 -10.59 14.72 -5.77
N TRP A 255 -10.81 14.73 -7.09
CA TRP A 255 -11.79 13.86 -7.73
C TRP A 255 -11.17 12.50 -8.08
N VAL A 256 -11.83 11.42 -7.69
CA VAL A 256 -11.29 10.06 -7.85
C VAL A 256 -12.14 9.25 -8.81
N SER A 257 -11.52 8.83 -9.92
CA SER A 257 -12.12 7.89 -10.87
C SER A 257 -11.46 6.52 -10.73
N ILE A 258 -12.19 5.61 -10.11
CA ILE A 258 -11.67 4.33 -9.61
C ILE A 258 -11.42 3.29 -10.70
N ILE A 259 -12.03 3.43 -11.88
CA ILE A 259 -11.90 2.46 -12.98
C ILE A 259 -12.25 3.08 -14.33
N GLY A 260 -11.67 2.52 -15.38
CA GLY A 260 -12.06 2.73 -16.77
C GLY A 260 -11.64 4.09 -17.31
N TYR A 261 -12.30 4.49 -18.39
CA TYR A 261 -12.18 5.83 -18.98
C TYR A 261 -13.01 6.80 -18.11
N PRO A 262 -12.36 7.73 -17.37
CA PRO A 262 -13.09 8.63 -16.48
C PRO A 262 -14.11 9.48 -17.22
N LEU A 263 -15.30 9.67 -16.63
CA LEU A 263 -16.34 10.58 -17.14
C LEU A 263 -16.90 10.23 -18.53
N TYR A 264 -16.84 8.96 -18.94
CA TYR A 264 -17.31 8.53 -20.27
C TYR A 264 -18.84 8.53 -20.40
N TYR A 265 -19.55 8.39 -19.27
CA TYR A 265 -21.01 8.45 -19.21
C TYR A 265 -21.49 9.41 -18.11
N VAL A 266 -22.73 9.87 -18.24
CA VAL A 266 -23.48 10.48 -17.14
C VAL A 266 -24.68 9.62 -16.79
N SER A 267 -25.08 9.56 -15.52
CA SER A 267 -26.23 8.77 -15.08
C SER A 267 -27.17 9.52 -14.15
N ASN A 268 -28.47 9.36 -14.43
CA ASN A 268 -29.60 9.78 -13.61
C ASN A 268 -30.84 9.03 -14.11
N THR A 269 -31.41 8.14 -13.30
CA THR A 269 -32.50 7.24 -13.74
C THR A 269 -33.82 7.95 -13.99
N TYR A 270 -34.03 9.12 -13.39
CA TYR A 270 -35.21 9.94 -13.61
C TYR A 270 -35.09 10.79 -14.87
N ALA A 271 -33.94 11.43 -15.09
CA ALA A 271 -33.74 12.30 -16.25
C ALA A 271 -33.48 11.54 -17.55
N PHE A 272 -32.93 10.33 -17.45
CA PHE A 272 -32.62 9.47 -18.58
C PHE A 272 -33.55 8.26 -18.62
N SER A 273 -34.83 8.48 -18.33
CA SER A 273 -35.85 7.44 -18.16
C SER A 273 -36.22 6.66 -19.42
N THR A 274 -35.68 7.05 -20.57
CA THR A 274 -35.82 6.30 -21.84
C THR A 274 -34.46 6.06 -22.51
N SER A 275 -33.37 6.49 -21.86
CA SER A 275 -32.02 6.36 -22.39
C SER A 275 -31.27 5.23 -21.70
N HIS A 276 -30.40 4.59 -22.46
CA HIS A 276 -29.48 3.57 -21.96
C HIS A 276 -28.12 3.77 -22.63
N ASN A 277 -27.07 3.22 -22.01
CA ASN A 277 -25.79 3.10 -22.71
C ASN A 277 -25.90 2.05 -23.84
N GLY A 278 -24.89 1.96 -24.72
CA GLY A 278 -24.88 0.99 -25.83
C GLY A 278 -24.88 -0.50 -25.42
N TRP A 279 -24.88 -0.79 -24.12
CA TRP A 279 -24.92 -2.13 -23.52
C TRP A 279 -26.21 -2.40 -22.73
N GLY A 280 -27.22 -1.53 -22.87
CA GLY A 280 -28.53 -1.73 -22.25
C GLY A 280 -28.64 -1.26 -20.79
N ILE A 281 -27.63 -0.58 -20.24
CA ILE A 281 -27.71 -0.01 -18.89
C ILE A 281 -28.59 1.25 -18.93
N TYR A 282 -29.79 1.11 -18.38
CA TYR A 282 -30.80 2.16 -18.26
C TYR A 282 -30.33 3.38 -17.46
N GLY A 283 -30.94 4.55 -17.67
CA GLY A 283 -30.70 5.73 -16.86
C GLY A 283 -29.33 6.36 -17.10
N MET A 284 -28.74 6.14 -18.28
CA MET A 284 -27.37 6.53 -18.60
C MET A 284 -27.28 7.11 -20.01
N ARG A 285 -26.46 8.14 -20.18
CA ARG A 285 -26.18 8.74 -21.48
C ARG A 285 -24.68 8.78 -21.75
N ARG A 286 -24.31 8.37 -22.97
CA ARG A 286 -22.91 8.40 -23.43
C ARG A 286 -22.47 9.84 -23.65
N VAL A 287 -21.34 10.20 -23.03
CA VAL A 287 -20.61 11.44 -23.30
C VAL A 287 -19.46 11.16 -24.27
N GLY A 288 -18.81 10.00 -24.10
CA GLY A 288 -17.63 9.60 -24.87
C GLY A 288 -16.35 10.24 -24.33
N PRO A 289 -15.26 10.24 -25.14
CA PRO A 289 -13.98 10.81 -24.74
C PRO A 289 -14.05 12.29 -24.34
N ALA A 290 -15.04 13.00 -24.87
CA ALA A 290 -15.29 14.40 -24.56
C ALA A 290 -15.53 14.69 -23.09
N GLY A 291 -15.97 13.71 -22.29
CA GLY A 291 -16.18 13.91 -20.85
C GLY A 291 -14.87 14.20 -20.11
N LEU A 292 -13.86 13.36 -20.28
CA LEU A 292 -12.55 13.56 -19.68
C LEU A 292 -11.87 14.82 -20.23
N ASN A 293 -11.86 15.02 -21.55
CA ASN A 293 -11.25 16.21 -22.17
C ASN A 293 -11.86 17.51 -21.62
N ALA A 294 -13.19 17.54 -21.50
CA ALA A 294 -13.91 18.67 -20.95
C ALA A 294 -13.62 18.87 -19.45
N PHE A 295 -13.52 17.79 -18.67
CA PHE A 295 -13.11 17.86 -17.26
C PHE A 295 -11.71 18.44 -17.10
N LEU A 296 -10.73 17.99 -17.89
CA LEU A 296 -9.34 18.48 -17.85
C LEU A 296 -9.26 19.98 -18.22
N ARG A 297 -10.04 20.43 -19.21
CA ARG A 297 -10.20 21.87 -19.50
C ARG A 297 -10.84 22.62 -18.33
N GLY A 298 -11.84 22.01 -17.70
CA GLY A 298 -12.57 22.59 -16.57
C GLY A 298 -11.67 22.83 -15.37
N ILE A 299 -10.87 21.83 -14.97
CA ILE A 299 -9.93 21.96 -13.83
C ILE A 299 -8.80 22.95 -14.13
N ASP A 300 -8.37 23.06 -15.39
CA ASP A 300 -7.37 24.04 -15.86
C ASP A 300 -7.94 25.45 -16.12
N ASN A 301 -9.25 25.64 -15.90
CA ASN A 301 -9.94 26.90 -16.14
C ASN A 301 -9.89 27.41 -17.60
N GLN A 302 -9.75 26.50 -18.56
CA GLN A 302 -9.88 26.83 -19.97
C GLN A 302 -11.37 26.96 -20.36
N PRO A 303 -11.69 27.77 -21.38
CA PRO A 303 -13.04 27.80 -21.95
C PRO A 303 -13.52 26.41 -22.38
N TYR A 304 -14.83 26.16 -22.23
CA TYR A 304 -15.43 24.94 -22.73
C TYR A 304 -15.32 24.85 -24.25
N VAL A 305 -14.74 23.74 -24.72
CA VAL A 305 -14.73 23.31 -26.13
C VAL A 305 -15.07 21.84 -26.16
N TYR A 306 -16.01 21.45 -27.03
CA TYR A 306 -16.31 20.05 -27.26
C TYR A 306 -15.16 19.38 -28.02
N ASP A 307 -14.61 18.31 -27.45
CA ASP A 307 -13.50 17.55 -28.05
C ASP A 307 -13.72 16.05 -27.88
N GLY A 308 -14.12 15.37 -28.96
CA GLY A 308 -14.36 13.93 -28.96
C GLY A 308 -13.10 13.06 -29.09
N GLY A 309 -11.89 13.65 -29.06
CA GLY A 309 -10.63 12.93 -29.24
C GLY A 309 -10.36 11.92 -28.12
N TRP A 310 -10.03 10.68 -28.50
CA TRP A 310 -9.64 9.65 -27.55
C TRP A 310 -8.20 9.87 -27.07
N ILE A 311 -8.02 10.15 -25.77
CA ILE A 311 -6.70 10.47 -25.22
C ILE A 311 -6.06 9.38 -24.35
N THR A 312 -6.78 8.35 -23.91
CA THR A 312 -6.20 7.29 -23.06
C THR A 312 -5.52 6.19 -23.88
N GLY A 313 -4.60 5.45 -23.27
CA GLY A 313 -3.89 4.36 -23.92
C GLY A 313 -3.97 3.03 -23.16
N SER A 314 -3.64 1.96 -23.88
CA SER A 314 -3.57 0.59 -23.37
C SER A 314 -2.13 0.08 -23.41
N PRO A 315 -1.24 0.50 -22.49
CA PRO A 315 0.15 0.03 -22.48
C PRO A 315 0.29 -1.46 -22.14
N GLY A 316 -0.79 -2.15 -21.74
CA GLY A 316 -0.77 -3.57 -21.43
C GLY A 316 -0.48 -3.82 -19.96
N VAL A 317 0.34 -4.83 -19.66
CA VAL A 317 0.71 -5.17 -18.28
C VAL A 317 1.67 -4.11 -17.73
N VAL A 318 1.37 -3.58 -16.55
CA VAL A 318 2.17 -2.60 -15.83
C VAL A 318 2.50 -3.14 -14.44
N TYR A 319 3.66 -2.75 -13.91
CA TYR A 319 4.20 -3.24 -12.65
C TYR A 319 4.26 -2.13 -11.61
N MET A 320 3.99 -2.46 -10.35
CA MET A 320 3.99 -1.52 -9.23
C MET A 320 5.38 -0.90 -9.04
N THR A 321 5.43 0.40 -8.74
CA THR A 321 6.69 1.11 -8.42
C THR A 321 7.21 0.70 -7.04
N ASP A 322 8.51 0.86 -6.79
CA ASP A 322 9.07 0.52 -5.48
C ASP A 322 8.52 1.42 -4.37
N GLU A 323 8.31 2.71 -4.66
CA GLU A 323 7.63 3.65 -3.76
C GLU A 323 6.20 3.18 -3.40
N ALA A 324 5.45 2.66 -4.38
CA ALA A 324 4.11 2.12 -4.11
C ALA A 324 4.14 0.84 -3.27
N LYS A 325 5.18 -0.01 -3.41
CA LYS A 325 5.38 -1.17 -2.54
C LYS A 325 5.73 -0.74 -1.11
N GLU A 326 6.58 0.28 -0.95
CA GLU A 326 6.90 0.87 0.34
C GLU A 326 5.64 1.46 1.01
N ASN A 327 4.85 2.23 0.26
CA ASN A 327 3.57 2.74 0.75
C ASN A 327 2.57 1.61 1.07
N SER A 328 2.56 0.53 0.29
CA SER A 328 1.73 -0.66 0.58
C SER A 328 2.07 -1.27 1.94
N ASN A 329 3.36 -1.42 2.22
CA ASN A 329 3.87 -1.87 3.52
C ASN A 329 3.52 -0.90 4.65
N TYR A 330 3.70 0.41 4.41
CA TYR A 330 3.45 1.44 5.41
C TYR A 330 1.98 1.52 5.82
N TYR A 331 1.07 1.53 4.85
CA TYR A 331 -0.38 1.65 5.07
C TYR A 331 -1.10 0.31 5.29
N GLY A 332 -0.42 -0.82 5.10
CA GLY A 332 -1.01 -2.16 5.20
C GLY A 332 -2.04 -2.47 4.11
N ILE A 333 -1.92 -1.83 2.94
CA ILE A 333 -2.82 -2.01 1.79
C ILE A 333 -2.02 -2.62 0.65
N TYR A 334 -2.36 -3.84 0.24
CA TYR A 334 -1.58 -4.61 -0.73
C TYR A 334 -2.37 -4.90 -2.01
N PRO A 335 -2.41 -3.98 -2.98
CA PRO A 335 -2.91 -4.29 -4.32
C PRO A 335 -1.98 -5.30 -5.04
N ALA A 336 -2.46 -5.90 -6.12
CA ALA A 336 -1.61 -6.77 -6.94
C ALA A 336 -0.39 -6.02 -7.52
N GLU A 337 0.80 -6.65 -7.49
CA GLU A 337 2.05 -6.03 -7.98
C GLU A 337 2.06 -5.77 -9.50
N TYR A 338 1.13 -6.37 -10.24
CA TYR A 338 0.96 -6.13 -11.67
C TYR A 338 -0.53 -6.02 -12.02
N GLN A 339 -0.85 -5.16 -12.99
CA GLN A 339 -2.21 -4.90 -13.48
C GLN A 339 -2.21 -4.72 -14.99
N THR A 340 -3.36 -4.94 -15.63
CA THR A 340 -3.52 -4.57 -17.05
C THR A 340 -4.10 -3.17 -17.17
N ALA A 341 -3.28 -2.23 -17.65
CA ALA A 341 -3.67 -0.86 -17.91
C ALA A 341 -4.23 -0.70 -19.33
N THR A 342 -5.48 -0.25 -19.42
CA THR A 342 -6.22 -0.10 -20.69
C THR A 342 -6.70 1.33 -20.92
N ARG A 343 -6.63 2.19 -19.90
CA ARG A 343 -7.11 3.57 -19.91
C ARG A 343 -6.13 4.52 -19.21
N ALA A 344 -4.84 4.24 -19.35
CA ALA A 344 -3.78 5.08 -18.78
C ALA A 344 -3.77 6.46 -19.46
N LEU A 345 -3.48 7.51 -18.69
CA LEU A 345 -3.43 8.88 -19.22
C LEU A 345 -2.06 9.19 -19.82
N PRO A 346 -1.99 9.98 -20.89
CA PRO A 346 -0.71 10.29 -21.53
C PRO A 346 0.01 11.42 -20.81
N SER A 347 1.34 11.39 -20.81
CA SER A 347 2.20 12.35 -20.11
C SER A 347 2.03 13.79 -20.61
N TRP A 348 1.62 14.00 -21.87
CA TRP A 348 1.44 15.33 -22.46
C TRP A 348 0.32 16.15 -21.79
N ILE A 349 -0.63 15.51 -21.08
CA ILE A 349 -1.68 16.25 -20.37
C ILE A 349 -1.11 17.15 -19.28
N GLN A 350 0.06 16.82 -18.75
CA GLN A 350 0.75 17.61 -17.74
C GLN A 350 1.08 19.01 -18.25
N GLY A 351 1.59 19.11 -19.48
CA GLY A 351 1.88 20.40 -20.10
C GLY A 351 0.62 21.12 -20.62
N THR A 352 -0.35 20.38 -21.14
CA THR A 352 -1.56 20.99 -21.76
C THR A 352 -2.55 21.55 -20.75
N TYR A 353 -2.64 20.94 -19.56
CA TYR A 353 -3.61 21.29 -18.52
C TYR A 353 -2.95 21.66 -17.18
N HIS A 354 -1.65 22.01 -17.20
CA HIS A 354 -0.87 22.43 -16.04
C HIS A 354 -0.99 21.47 -14.85
N LEU A 355 -0.86 20.17 -15.13
CA LEU A 355 -0.93 19.08 -14.16
C LEU A 355 0.47 18.53 -13.86
N THR A 356 0.65 18.04 -12.65
CA THR A 356 1.82 17.26 -12.24
C THR A 356 1.33 15.87 -11.84
N ALA A 357 1.85 14.84 -12.50
CA ALA A 357 1.64 13.46 -12.09
C ALA A 357 2.45 13.19 -10.81
N THR A 358 1.77 12.70 -9.78
CA THR A 358 2.33 12.33 -8.48
C THR A 358 1.61 11.08 -7.97
N ALA A 359 2.12 10.47 -6.88
CA ALA A 359 1.60 9.21 -6.35
C ALA A 359 1.43 8.15 -7.46
N ILE A 360 2.46 7.99 -8.31
CA ILE A 360 2.45 7.07 -9.44
C ILE A 360 2.62 5.65 -8.91
N LEU A 361 1.54 4.87 -8.93
CA LEU A 361 1.55 3.54 -8.32
C LEU A 361 2.18 2.46 -9.20
N TYR A 362 2.10 2.62 -10.52
CA TYR A 362 2.63 1.65 -11.48
C TYR A 362 3.55 2.34 -12.48
N GLN A 363 4.60 1.63 -12.89
CA GLN A 363 5.63 2.14 -13.79
C GLN A 363 5.02 2.69 -15.09
N GLN A 364 5.48 3.88 -15.47
CA GLN A 364 5.12 4.49 -16.74
C GLN A 364 5.63 3.64 -17.91
N VAL A 365 4.79 3.45 -18.94
CA VAL A 365 5.16 2.70 -20.15
C VAL A 365 5.05 3.64 -21.35
N GLY A 366 6.19 4.00 -21.93
CA GLY A 366 6.26 5.02 -22.97
C GLY A 366 5.72 6.36 -22.45
N GLN A 367 4.67 6.88 -23.09
CA GLN A 367 4.00 8.11 -22.66
C GLN A 367 2.85 7.87 -21.68
N TRP A 368 2.52 6.64 -21.32
CA TRP A 368 1.32 6.30 -20.57
C TRP A 368 1.60 6.18 -19.07
N ILE A 369 0.89 6.97 -18.27
CA ILE A 369 0.98 7.04 -16.82
C ILE A 369 -0.24 6.30 -16.23
N PRO A 370 -0.09 5.02 -15.84
CA PRO A 370 -1.15 4.27 -15.17
C PRO A 370 -1.27 4.66 -13.69
N ALA A 371 -2.49 4.63 -13.15
CA ALA A 371 -2.80 4.77 -11.73
C ALA A 371 -1.98 5.83 -10.98
N ALA A 372 -2.23 7.09 -11.35
CA ALA A 372 -1.57 8.25 -10.76
C ALA A 372 -2.56 9.34 -10.36
N THR A 373 -2.09 10.23 -9.49
CA THR A 373 -2.78 11.47 -9.13
C THR A 373 -2.22 12.61 -9.96
N PHE A 374 -3.08 13.28 -10.72
CA PHE A 374 -2.75 14.45 -11.52
C PHE A 374 -3.19 15.70 -10.77
N ARG A 375 -2.23 16.31 -10.06
CA ARG A 375 -2.47 17.53 -9.29
C ARG A 375 -2.33 18.75 -10.19
N HIS A 376 -3.34 19.62 -10.21
CA HIS A 376 -3.22 20.88 -10.92
C HIS A 376 -2.33 21.87 -10.13
N GLN A 377 -1.51 22.65 -10.83
CA GLN A 377 -0.54 23.58 -10.23
C GLN A 377 -1.18 24.62 -9.28
N THR A 378 -2.37 25.13 -9.62
CA THR A 378 -3.16 26.04 -8.78
C THR A 378 -4.05 25.33 -7.74
N SER A 379 -5.03 24.53 -8.17
CA SER A 379 -6.06 23.99 -7.28
C SER A 379 -6.75 22.77 -7.90
N GLY A 380 -7.04 21.77 -7.09
CA GLY A 380 -7.73 20.53 -7.46
C GLY A 380 -6.79 19.44 -7.96
N ALA A 381 -7.28 18.20 -7.91
CA ALA A 381 -6.57 17.02 -8.42
C ALA A 381 -7.54 15.99 -9.02
N LEU A 382 -7.00 15.17 -9.93
CA LEU A 382 -7.67 14.01 -10.50
C LEU A 382 -6.87 12.74 -10.19
N VAL A 383 -7.44 11.82 -9.43
CA VAL A 383 -6.92 10.45 -9.32
C VAL A 383 -7.54 9.63 -10.46
N ALA A 384 -6.71 9.14 -11.37
CA ALA A 384 -7.15 8.36 -12.52
C ALA A 384 -6.44 6.99 -12.53
N ILE A 385 -7.19 5.94 -12.18
CA ILE A 385 -6.63 4.58 -12.06
C ILE A 385 -6.34 3.98 -13.44
N GLY A 386 -7.24 4.15 -14.41
CA GLY A 386 -7.00 3.75 -15.80
C GLY A 386 -6.95 2.23 -16.04
N PHE A 387 -7.43 1.42 -15.09
CA PHE A 387 -7.56 -0.04 -15.22
C PHE A 387 -8.97 -0.44 -15.66
N THR A 388 -9.16 -1.64 -16.20
CA THR A 388 -10.48 -2.20 -16.51
C THR A 388 -10.59 -3.66 -16.08
N ARG A 389 -11.65 -4.00 -15.32
CA ARG A 389 -12.14 -5.36 -14.98
C ARG A 389 -11.15 -6.35 -14.30
N PRO A 390 -11.44 -6.78 -13.06
CA PRO A 390 -12.17 -6.08 -12.00
C PRO A 390 -11.29 -4.98 -11.37
N PRO A 391 -11.87 -3.92 -10.79
CA PRO A 391 -11.09 -2.91 -10.09
C PRO A 391 -10.54 -3.52 -8.80
N ASP A 392 -9.21 -3.59 -8.66
CA ASP A 392 -8.61 -3.74 -7.35
C ASP A 392 -8.75 -2.42 -6.59
N ILE A 393 -9.81 -2.30 -5.78
CA ILE A 393 -10.15 -1.05 -5.08
C ILE A 393 -9.03 -0.56 -4.16
N ARG A 394 -8.13 -1.46 -3.72
CA ARG A 394 -6.97 -1.13 -2.91
C ARG A 394 -6.02 -0.19 -3.64
N VAL A 395 -5.97 -0.23 -4.97
CA VAL A 395 -5.19 0.72 -5.77
C VAL A 395 -5.69 2.15 -5.55
N THR A 396 -7.01 2.36 -5.49
CA THR A 396 -7.60 3.66 -5.18
C THR A 396 -7.22 4.14 -3.78
N GLY A 397 -7.29 3.24 -2.80
CA GLY A 397 -6.91 3.55 -1.42
C GLY A 397 -5.45 3.96 -1.33
N LEU A 398 -4.57 3.12 -1.89
CA LEU A 398 -3.14 3.37 -1.92
C LEU A 398 -2.80 4.67 -2.68
N ALA A 399 -3.51 5.01 -3.76
CA ALA A 399 -3.26 6.23 -4.54
C ALA A 399 -3.53 7.49 -3.71
N LEU A 400 -4.60 7.50 -2.92
CA LEU A 400 -4.94 8.61 -2.03
C LEU A 400 -3.95 8.72 -0.87
N LEU A 401 -3.62 7.60 -0.22
CA LEU A 401 -2.67 7.60 0.89
C LEU A 401 -1.25 7.95 0.43
N SER A 402 -0.84 7.48 -0.75
CA SER A 402 0.44 7.87 -1.37
C SER A 402 0.46 9.31 -1.89
N TYR A 403 -0.69 9.98 -2.01
CA TYR A 403 -0.74 11.38 -2.42
C TYR A 403 -0.73 12.33 -1.23
N TYR A 404 -1.50 12.02 -0.19
CA TYR A 404 -1.60 12.84 1.00
C TYR A 404 -0.54 12.53 2.05
N HIS A 405 0.08 11.35 1.98
CA HIS A 405 1.07 10.85 2.92
C HIS A 405 0.71 11.03 4.41
N PRO A 406 -0.52 10.66 4.85
CA PRO A 406 -0.89 10.81 6.25
C PRO A 406 0.04 9.97 7.12
N ARG A 407 0.53 10.54 8.21
CA ARG A 407 1.36 9.84 9.18
C ARG A 407 0.54 8.84 9.96
N ILE A 408 1.15 7.71 10.28
CA ILE A 408 0.57 6.72 11.16
C ILE A 408 1.18 6.87 12.55
N TYR A 409 0.39 7.35 13.51
CA TYR A 409 0.81 7.42 14.91
C TYR A 409 0.55 6.07 15.57
N ARG A 410 1.62 5.44 16.05
CA ARG A 410 1.54 4.23 16.87
C ARG A 410 1.58 4.65 18.33
N GLU A 411 0.45 4.59 19.01
CA GLU A 411 0.43 4.71 20.47
C GLU A 411 0.81 3.35 21.06
N GLU A 412 2.08 3.25 21.49
CA GLU A 412 2.50 2.20 22.42
C GLU A 412 2.01 2.62 23.80
N PHE A 413 0.98 1.96 24.32
CA PHE A 413 0.67 2.11 25.74
C PHE A 413 1.91 1.72 26.54
N LYS A 414 2.34 2.59 27.46
CA LYS A 414 3.53 2.50 28.33
C LYS A 414 3.49 1.32 29.31
N ALA A 415 3.05 0.14 28.89
CA ALA A 415 3.08 -1.06 29.70
C ALA A 415 4.49 -1.68 29.60
N THR A 416 5.13 -1.88 30.75
CA THR A 416 6.26 -2.81 30.89
C THR A 416 5.79 -4.22 30.56
N ASN A 417 6.71 -5.12 30.17
CA ASN A 417 6.39 -6.51 29.78
C ASN A 417 5.72 -6.69 28.40
N THR A 418 5.76 -5.67 27.54
CA THR A 418 5.05 -5.65 26.24
C THR A 418 5.89 -6.02 25.04
N SER A 419 7.22 -5.93 25.15
CA SER A 419 8.15 -6.28 24.08
C SER A 419 9.20 -7.28 24.55
N ARG A 420 9.52 -8.23 23.68
CA ARG A 420 10.58 -9.23 23.86
C ARG A 420 11.52 -9.23 22.66
N LEU A 421 12.82 -9.29 22.91
CA LEU A 421 13.80 -9.64 21.90
C LEU A 421 14.11 -11.12 22.02
N VAL A 422 13.83 -11.89 20.98
CA VAL A 422 14.19 -13.31 20.91
C VAL A 422 15.43 -13.45 20.03
N ILE A 423 16.47 -14.09 20.55
CA ILE A 423 17.69 -14.39 19.81
C ILE A 423 17.78 -15.90 19.67
N LEU A 424 17.79 -16.40 18.44
CA LEU A 424 18.06 -17.82 18.15
C LEU A 424 19.45 -17.94 17.55
N GLN A 425 20.34 -18.59 18.28
CA GLN A 425 21.68 -18.94 17.85
C GLN A 425 21.71 -20.42 17.47
N LEU A 426 22.22 -20.75 16.29
CA LEU A 426 22.30 -22.10 15.75
C LEU A 426 23.76 -22.47 15.44
N ALA A 427 24.10 -23.74 15.64
CA ALA A 427 25.37 -24.35 15.24
C ALA A 427 25.11 -25.72 14.61
N GLN A 428 25.89 -26.07 13.58
CA GLN A 428 25.82 -27.40 12.97
C GLN A 428 26.72 -28.37 13.74
N MET A 429 26.18 -29.52 14.13
CA MET A 429 26.92 -30.60 14.77
C MET A 429 27.49 -31.57 13.72
N GLY A 430 28.81 -31.78 13.75
CA GLY A 430 29.50 -32.77 12.91
C GLY A 430 30.01 -32.24 11.57
N GLY A 431 31.02 -31.38 11.61
CA GLY A 431 31.89 -31.03 10.48
C GLY A 431 33.32 -31.50 10.74
#